data_AF-A0A1B6KU65-F1
#
_entry.id   AF-A0A1B6KU65-F1
#
_cell.length_a   1.000
_cell.length_b   1.000
_cell.length_c   1.000
_cell.angle_alpha   90.00
_cell.angle_beta   90.00
_cell.angle_gamma   90.00
#
_symmetry.space_group_name_H-M   'P 1'
#
loop_
_entity.id
_entity.type
_entity.pdbx_description
1 polymer ?
#
loop_
_entity_poly.entity_id
_entity_poly.type
_entity_poly.pdbx_seq_one_letter_code
_entity_poly.pdbx_strand_id
1 'polypeptide(L)'
;HTSAGILSYSEPIGHVDFFPNGDVMPQRGCPHENPIDIITCSHYFAFSVFAESVYNKDAFVATMCSDWKKFSHGSCNNNTKASMGYSTPETVRGVFYLETKGAPPFGKDDPTHPLPKKLSLLLKYDKNDSLVKPVDIVNFLMHKEPTQRAAGDDPESLEGGAALESTEDEHKKVMRVKNVRHGTTTPDPPAFLENSASGFQYSNGILTTLAGHIVLRIFTAGW
;
A
#
# COMPACT_ATOMS: atom_id res chain seq x y z
N HIS A 1 -3.17 -1.62 2.17
CA HIS A 1 -2.53 -2.94 2.25
C HIS A 1 -2.14 -3.37 0.85
N THR A 2 -0.84 -3.46 0.53
CA THR A 2 -0.36 -3.74 -0.84
C THR A 2 0.83 -4.70 -0.89
N SER A 3 1.23 -5.32 0.22
CA SER A 3 2.49 -6.08 0.33
C SER A 3 2.34 -7.43 1.03
N ALA A 4 1.13 -7.98 1.06
CA ALA A 4 0.84 -9.35 1.49
C ALA A 4 1.42 -9.71 2.87
N GLY A 5 1.46 -8.75 3.80
CA GLY A 5 2.00 -9.01 5.15
C GLY A 5 3.52 -8.93 5.29
N ILE A 6 4.28 -8.72 4.20
CA ILE A 6 5.75 -8.73 4.24
C ILE A 6 6.30 -7.41 4.77
N LEU A 7 5.92 -6.31 4.12
CA LEU A 7 6.20 -4.93 4.58
C LEU A 7 4.92 -4.16 4.92
N SER A 8 3.77 -4.82 4.88
CA SER A 8 2.48 -4.30 5.33
C SER A 8 1.91 -5.20 6.41
N TYR A 9 0.91 -4.73 7.15
CA TYR A 9 0.05 -5.63 7.93
C TYR A 9 -0.93 -6.33 6.99
N SER A 10 -1.20 -7.62 7.19
CA SER A 10 -2.28 -8.32 6.47
C SER A 10 -3.65 -8.12 7.13
N GLU A 11 -3.65 -7.84 8.42
CA GLU A 11 -4.88 -7.60 9.18
C GLU A 11 -5.33 -6.14 9.06
N PRO A 12 -6.65 -5.86 9.10
CA PRO A 12 -7.17 -4.50 9.23
C PRO A 12 -6.73 -3.90 10.58
N ILE A 13 -6.13 -2.71 10.54
CA ILE A 13 -5.59 -2.01 11.72
C ILE A 13 -6.10 -0.57 11.85
N GLY A 14 -6.92 -0.12 10.91
CA GLY A 14 -7.48 1.22 10.88
C GLY A 14 -8.96 1.27 11.24
N HIS A 15 -9.50 2.49 11.22
CA HIS A 15 -10.95 2.69 11.14
C HIS A 15 -11.52 2.20 9.80
N VAL A 16 -10.73 2.40 8.75
CA VAL A 16 -10.99 1.95 7.38
C VAL A 16 -9.70 1.42 6.78
N ASP A 17 -9.79 0.26 6.16
CA ASP A 17 -8.64 -0.44 5.60
C ASP A 17 -8.93 -0.79 4.13
N PHE A 18 -8.05 -0.35 3.24
CA PHE A 18 -8.18 -0.57 1.80
C PHE A 18 -7.15 -1.59 1.30
N PHE A 19 -7.63 -2.54 0.50
CA PHE A 19 -6.87 -3.66 -0.06
C PHE A 19 -6.90 -3.61 -1.60
N PRO A 20 -6.12 -2.71 -2.24
CA PRO A 20 -5.94 -2.73 -3.69
C PRO A 20 -5.48 -4.10 -4.17
N ASN A 21 -6.17 -4.64 -5.16
CA ASN A 21 -5.85 -5.92 -5.79
C ASN A 21 -5.80 -7.12 -4.80
N GLY A 22 -6.35 -6.97 -3.60
CA GLY A 22 -6.42 -8.03 -2.59
C GLY A 22 -5.20 -8.17 -1.68
N ASP A 23 -4.40 -7.11 -1.49
CA ASP A 23 -3.14 -7.14 -0.70
C ASP A 23 -2.21 -8.29 -1.14
N VAL A 24 -2.02 -8.40 -2.45
CA VAL A 24 -1.15 -9.40 -3.06
C VAL A 24 0.26 -8.85 -3.27
N MET A 25 1.20 -9.78 -3.44
CA MET A 25 2.55 -9.50 -3.90
C MET A 25 2.89 -10.49 -5.02
N PRO A 26 3.39 -10.01 -6.17
CA PRO A 26 3.55 -8.60 -6.55
C PRO A 26 2.21 -7.89 -6.82
N GLN A 27 2.17 -6.57 -6.58
CA GLN A 27 1.10 -5.72 -7.09
C GLN A 27 1.16 -5.58 -8.62
N ARG A 28 0.05 -5.19 -9.25
CA ARG A 28 0.00 -4.97 -10.71
C ARG A 28 1.03 -3.90 -11.11
N GLY A 29 1.85 -4.21 -12.11
CA GLY A 29 2.88 -3.30 -12.61
C GLY A 29 4.23 -3.40 -11.91
N CYS A 30 4.34 -4.21 -10.84
CA CYS A 30 5.61 -4.48 -10.21
C CYS A 30 6.45 -5.50 -10.98
N PRO A 31 7.79 -5.39 -10.93
CA PRO A 31 8.71 -6.36 -11.50
C PRO A 31 8.54 -7.75 -10.87
N HIS A 32 9.02 -8.77 -11.58
CA HIS A 32 8.97 -10.19 -11.18
C HIS A 32 10.35 -10.86 -11.18
N GLU A 33 11.40 -10.11 -11.54
CA GLU A 33 12.73 -10.64 -11.84
C GLU A 33 13.51 -11.01 -10.58
N ASN A 34 13.36 -10.25 -9.50
CA ASN A 34 14.03 -10.54 -8.23
C ASN A 34 13.15 -10.20 -7.01
N PRO A 35 13.40 -10.87 -5.87
CA PRO A 35 12.57 -10.70 -4.67
C PRO A 35 12.58 -9.29 -4.09
N ILE A 36 13.70 -8.57 -4.17
CA ILE A 36 13.83 -7.23 -3.58
C ILE A 36 12.93 -6.25 -4.32
N ASP A 37 12.94 -6.28 -5.65
CA ASP A 37 12.12 -5.39 -6.46
C ASP A 37 10.63 -5.73 -6.33
N ILE A 38 10.27 -7.02 -6.25
CA ILE A 38 8.89 -7.48 -5.99
C ILE A 38 8.36 -6.88 -4.68
N ILE A 39 9.14 -7.01 -3.60
CA ILE A 39 8.76 -6.57 -2.26
C ILE A 39 8.70 -5.04 -2.19
N THR A 40 9.76 -4.37 -2.64
CA THR A 40 9.87 -2.90 -2.57
C THR A 40 8.83 -2.24 -3.46
N CYS A 41 8.67 -2.67 -4.72
CA CYS A 41 7.64 -2.10 -5.57
C CYS A 41 6.24 -2.26 -4.97
N SER A 42 5.89 -3.44 -4.48
CA SER A 42 4.57 -3.69 -3.88
C SER A 42 4.34 -2.85 -2.63
N HIS A 43 5.40 -2.56 -1.88
CA HIS A 43 5.35 -1.65 -0.73
C HIS A 43 5.15 -0.19 -1.14
N TYR A 44 5.94 0.32 -2.08
CA TYR A 44 5.82 1.69 -2.59
C TYR A 44 4.54 1.92 -3.42
N PHE A 45 3.88 0.85 -3.87
CA PHE A 45 2.60 0.94 -4.56
C PHE A 45 1.55 1.67 -3.71
N ALA A 46 1.52 1.43 -2.39
CA ALA A 46 0.60 2.12 -1.47
C ALA A 46 0.77 3.65 -1.51
N PHE A 47 2.03 4.12 -1.49
CA PHE A 47 2.33 5.55 -1.61
C PHE A 47 1.93 6.11 -2.98
N SER A 48 2.18 5.34 -4.04
CA SER A 48 1.91 5.79 -5.42
C SER A 48 0.42 5.98 -5.69
N VAL A 49 -0.43 5.03 -5.25
CA VAL A 49 -1.88 5.19 -5.36
C VAL A 49 -2.43 6.27 -4.43
N PHE A 50 -1.82 6.48 -3.25
CA PHE A 50 -2.19 7.59 -2.38
C PHE A 50 -1.88 8.94 -3.05
N ALA A 51 -0.68 9.11 -3.60
CA ALA A 51 -0.27 10.33 -4.28
C ALA A 51 -1.15 10.64 -5.51
N GLU A 52 -1.55 9.62 -6.28
CA GLU A 52 -2.53 9.81 -7.36
C GLU A 52 -3.90 10.26 -6.83
N SER A 53 -4.34 9.75 -5.68
CA SER A 53 -5.64 10.12 -5.08
C SER A 53 -5.70 11.59 -4.64
N VAL A 54 -4.54 12.20 -4.31
CA VAL A 54 -4.43 13.64 -4.02
C VAL A 54 -4.71 14.46 -5.28
N TYR A 55 -4.31 13.98 -6.45
CA TYR A 55 -4.55 14.66 -7.71
C TYR A 55 -5.99 14.44 -8.22
N ASN A 56 -6.48 13.19 -8.17
CA ASN A 56 -7.83 12.83 -8.56
C ASN A 56 -8.56 12.13 -7.40
N LYS A 57 -9.41 12.89 -6.72
CA LYS A 57 -10.19 12.45 -5.55
C LYS A 57 -11.15 11.29 -5.82
N ASP A 58 -11.49 11.04 -7.08
CA ASP A 58 -12.44 10.00 -7.50
C ASP A 58 -11.74 8.85 -8.25
N ALA A 59 -10.40 8.83 -8.26
CA ALA A 59 -9.59 7.82 -8.95
C ALA A 59 -9.84 6.40 -8.41
N PHE A 60 -10.08 6.26 -7.10
CA PHE A 60 -10.06 4.97 -6.42
C PHE A 60 -11.35 4.72 -5.64
N VAL A 61 -12.43 4.39 -6.33
CA VAL A 61 -13.68 3.98 -5.69
C VAL A 61 -13.59 2.51 -5.27
N ALA A 62 -13.55 2.27 -3.96
CA ALA A 62 -13.50 0.95 -3.37
C ALA A 62 -14.88 0.52 -2.86
N THR A 63 -15.08 -0.79 -2.71
CA THR A 63 -16.34 -1.40 -2.27
C THR A 63 -16.10 -2.21 -1.01
N MET A 64 -16.94 -1.99 0.00
CA MET A 64 -16.90 -2.72 1.27
C MET A 64 -17.23 -4.20 1.03
N CYS A 65 -16.42 -5.11 1.55
CA CYS A 65 -16.65 -6.55 1.40
C CYS A 65 -16.00 -7.33 2.54
N SER A 66 -16.42 -8.58 2.76
CA SER A 66 -15.83 -9.42 3.82
C SER A 66 -14.46 -9.98 3.45
N ASP A 67 -14.20 -10.15 2.16
CA ASP A 67 -12.97 -10.73 1.64
C ASP A 67 -12.80 -10.41 0.15
N TRP A 68 -11.56 -10.51 -0.34
CA TRP A 68 -11.20 -10.27 -1.73
C TRP A 68 -11.90 -11.21 -2.72
N LYS A 69 -12.13 -12.47 -2.33
CA LYS A 69 -12.74 -13.46 -3.23
C LYS A 69 -14.18 -13.08 -3.54
N LYS A 70 -14.97 -12.66 -2.56
CA LYS A 70 -16.34 -12.18 -2.79
C LYS A 70 -16.37 -10.88 -3.58
N PHE A 71 -15.43 -9.97 -3.34
CA PHE A 71 -15.29 -8.74 -4.12
C PHE A 71 -15.03 -9.07 -5.59
N SER A 72 -14.03 -9.91 -5.89
CA SER A 72 -13.64 -10.27 -7.26
C SER A 72 -14.71 -11.06 -8.02
N HIS A 73 -15.59 -11.81 -7.35
CA HIS A 73 -16.75 -12.45 -7.97
C HIS A 73 -17.99 -11.55 -8.05
N GLY A 74 -17.90 -10.27 -7.65
CA GLY A 74 -18.99 -9.30 -7.73
C GLY A 74 -20.08 -9.46 -6.67
N SER A 75 -19.90 -10.33 -5.67
CA SER A 75 -20.89 -10.57 -4.61
C SER A 75 -21.18 -9.32 -3.75
N CYS A 76 -20.27 -8.35 -3.75
CA CYS A 76 -20.34 -7.14 -2.94
C CYS A 76 -20.68 -5.88 -3.75
N ASN A 77 -21.06 -5.98 -5.03
CA ASN A 77 -21.20 -4.81 -5.94
C ASN A 77 -22.14 -3.71 -5.44
N ASN A 78 -23.18 -4.09 -4.68
CA ASN A 78 -24.20 -3.20 -4.13
C ASN A 78 -23.89 -2.73 -2.69
N ASN A 79 -22.74 -3.11 -2.12
CA ASN A 79 -22.33 -2.67 -0.79
C ASN A 79 -21.87 -1.21 -0.81
N THR A 80 -21.66 -0.67 0.39
CA THR A 80 -21.08 0.66 0.62
C THR A 80 -19.83 0.88 -0.21
N LYS A 81 -19.75 2.03 -0.87
CA LYS A 81 -18.58 2.48 -1.62
C LYS A 81 -17.91 3.64 -0.89
N ALA A 82 -16.59 3.73 -1.02
CA ALA A 82 -15.80 4.83 -0.47
C ALA A 82 -14.61 5.12 -1.37
N SER A 83 -14.24 6.38 -1.48
CA SER A 83 -12.98 6.77 -2.12
C SER A 83 -11.81 6.41 -1.22
N MET A 84 -10.82 5.73 -1.79
CA MET A 84 -9.55 5.42 -1.12
C MET A 84 -8.59 6.60 -1.26
N GLY A 85 -7.87 6.91 -0.18
CA GLY A 85 -6.77 7.88 -0.18
C GLY A 85 -7.21 9.24 0.34
N TYR A 86 -6.82 10.32 -0.33
CA TYR A 86 -6.98 11.70 0.14
C TYR A 86 -8.43 12.08 0.48
N SER A 87 -9.39 11.60 -0.29
CA SER A 87 -10.82 11.91 -0.16
C SER A 87 -11.62 10.89 0.65
N THR A 88 -10.95 10.05 1.45
CA THR A 88 -11.61 9.06 2.31
C THR A 88 -12.53 9.77 3.31
N PRO A 89 -13.86 9.50 3.32
CA PRO A 89 -14.76 10.15 4.26
C PRO A 89 -14.44 9.79 5.72
N GLU A 90 -14.41 10.76 6.63
CA GLU A 90 -14.05 10.54 8.05
C GLU A 90 -15.03 9.62 8.79
N THR A 91 -16.24 9.45 8.26
CA THR A 91 -17.31 8.62 8.83
C THR A 91 -17.26 7.17 8.39
N VAL A 92 -16.50 6.84 7.34
CA VAL A 92 -16.49 5.48 6.79
C VAL A 92 -15.72 4.52 7.71
N ARG A 93 -16.23 3.30 7.86
CA ARG A 93 -15.59 2.24 8.64
C ARG A 93 -15.60 0.92 7.89
N GLY A 94 -14.60 0.08 8.15
CA GLY A 94 -14.56 -1.31 7.67
C GLY A 94 -13.51 -1.57 6.59
N VAL A 95 -13.65 -2.74 5.95
CA VAL A 95 -12.68 -3.27 4.97
C VAL A 95 -13.20 -3.10 3.55
N PHE A 96 -12.36 -2.50 2.70
CA PHE A 96 -12.70 -2.14 1.34
C PHE A 96 -11.71 -2.72 0.33
N TYR A 97 -12.23 -3.14 -0.81
CA TYR A 97 -11.46 -3.70 -1.90
C TYR A 97 -11.71 -2.93 -3.19
N LEU A 98 -10.69 -2.89 -4.04
CA LEU A 98 -10.72 -2.25 -5.35
C LEU A 98 -9.67 -2.88 -6.26
N GLU A 99 -9.86 -2.69 -7.56
CA GLU A 99 -8.86 -3.01 -8.56
C GLU A 99 -8.15 -1.75 -9.02
N THR A 100 -6.88 -1.89 -9.41
CA THR A 100 -6.10 -0.82 -10.04
C THR A 100 -5.51 -1.30 -11.37
N LYS A 101 -5.06 -0.36 -12.20
CA LYS A 101 -4.16 -0.66 -13.33
C LYS A 101 -2.74 -0.92 -12.82
N GLY A 102 -1.87 -1.43 -13.69
CA GLY A 102 -0.44 -1.63 -13.42
C GLY A 102 0.45 -0.45 -13.79
N ALA A 103 -0.12 0.66 -14.26
CA ALA A 103 0.62 1.87 -14.58
C ALA A 103 -0.26 3.10 -14.35
N PRO A 104 0.33 4.27 -14.02
CA PRO A 104 -0.41 5.51 -13.85
C PRO A 104 -1.12 5.96 -15.14
N PRO A 105 -2.35 6.49 -15.04
CA PRO A 105 -3.16 6.55 -13.82
C PRO A 105 -3.61 5.15 -13.38
N PHE A 106 -3.30 4.78 -12.14
CA PHE A 106 -3.62 3.49 -11.55
C PHE A 106 -5.12 3.35 -11.31
N GLY A 107 -5.80 4.45 -11.00
CA GLY A 107 -7.23 4.51 -10.81
C GLY A 107 -7.98 4.79 -12.11
N LYS A 108 -9.19 5.34 -11.95
CA LYS A 108 -10.02 5.78 -13.06
C LYS A 108 -9.41 7.01 -13.75
N ASP A 109 -9.39 6.98 -15.08
CA ASP A 109 -9.03 8.15 -15.89
C ASP A 109 -10.07 9.26 -15.69
N ASP A 110 -9.62 10.50 -15.53
CA ASP A 110 -10.45 11.69 -15.65
C ASP A 110 -10.11 12.41 -16.97
N PRO A 111 -10.96 12.31 -18.01
CA PRO A 111 -10.73 13.00 -19.28
C PRO A 111 -10.72 14.53 -19.16
N THR A 112 -11.37 15.08 -18.13
CA THR A 112 -11.45 16.53 -17.90
C THR A 112 -10.21 17.05 -17.19
N HIS A 113 -9.60 16.23 -16.33
CA HIS A 113 -8.37 16.55 -15.60
C HIS A 113 -7.39 15.37 -15.66
N PRO A 114 -6.75 15.12 -16.81
CA PRO A 114 -5.85 13.99 -16.96
C PRO A 114 -4.64 14.10 -16.03
N LEU A 115 -4.15 12.96 -15.57
CA LEU A 115 -2.95 12.88 -14.75
C LEU A 115 -1.76 13.47 -15.52
N PRO A 116 -1.03 14.47 -14.98
CA PRO A 116 0.07 15.11 -15.69
C PRO A 116 1.15 14.10 -16.01
N LYS A 117 1.73 14.16 -17.23
CA LYS A 117 2.78 13.23 -17.66
C LYS A 117 3.95 13.15 -16.68
N LYS A 118 4.36 14.30 -16.13
CA LYS A 118 5.43 14.37 -15.12
C LYS A 118 5.06 13.58 -13.85
N LEU A 119 3.85 13.75 -13.33
CA LEU A 119 3.37 12.96 -12.18
C LEU A 119 3.26 11.47 -12.52
N SER A 120 2.70 11.14 -13.70
CA SER A 120 2.61 9.76 -14.19
C SER A 120 3.98 9.07 -14.27
N LEU A 121 5.06 9.80 -14.60
CA LEU A 121 6.42 9.26 -14.58
C LEU A 121 6.95 9.08 -13.16
N LEU A 122 6.75 10.07 -12.29
CA LEU A 122 7.21 10.02 -10.90
C LEU A 122 6.56 8.88 -10.09
N LEU A 123 5.31 8.55 -10.40
CA LEU A 123 4.55 7.50 -9.71
C LEU A 123 4.92 6.08 -10.15
N LYS A 124 5.72 5.90 -11.21
CA LYS A 124 6.15 4.57 -11.66
C LYS A 124 7.33 4.10 -10.84
N TYR A 125 7.29 2.82 -10.48
CA TYR A 125 8.47 2.15 -9.96
C TYR A 125 9.54 2.03 -11.07
N ASP A 126 10.76 2.46 -10.78
CA ASP A 126 11.93 2.26 -11.65
C ASP A 126 12.91 1.30 -10.98
N LYS A 127 13.22 0.19 -11.64
CA LYS A 127 14.19 -0.81 -11.19
C LYS A 127 15.60 -0.23 -10.98
N ASN A 128 15.97 0.83 -11.69
CA ASN A 128 17.29 1.46 -11.55
C ASN A 128 17.39 2.32 -10.29
N ASP A 129 16.25 2.85 -9.86
CA ASP A 129 16.12 3.70 -8.66
C ASP A 129 15.70 2.87 -7.44
N SER A 130 15.28 1.62 -7.68
CA SER A 130 14.75 0.61 -6.74
C SER A 130 13.57 1.08 -5.88
N LEU A 131 13.17 2.35 -5.98
CA LEU A 131 12.20 3.02 -5.13
C LEU A 131 11.52 4.15 -5.91
N VAL A 132 10.32 4.51 -5.48
CA VAL A 132 9.65 5.74 -5.91
C VAL A 132 10.20 6.89 -5.07
N LYS A 133 10.67 7.99 -5.68
CA LYS A 133 11.23 9.17 -4.96
C LYS A 133 10.11 10.02 -4.34
N PRO A 134 9.86 9.94 -3.02
CA PRO A 134 8.69 10.60 -2.42
C PRO A 134 8.83 12.12 -2.42
N VAL A 135 10.05 12.63 -2.28
CA VAL A 135 10.35 14.07 -2.28
C VAL A 135 9.94 14.72 -3.60
N ASP A 136 10.24 14.10 -4.74
CA ASP A 136 9.90 14.65 -6.05
C ASP A 136 8.39 14.67 -6.28
N ILE A 137 7.68 13.64 -5.81
CA ILE A 137 6.21 13.57 -5.87
C ILE A 137 5.59 14.63 -4.98
N VAL A 138 6.04 14.76 -3.73
CA VAL A 138 5.53 15.78 -2.81
C VAL A 138 5.80 17.16 -3.37
N ASN A 139 7.02 17.43 -3.87
CA ASN A 139 7.34 18.70 -4.52
C ASN A 139 6.43 18.97 -5.72
N PHE A 140 6.17 17.96 -6.56
CA PHE A 140 5.23 18.09 -7.68
C PHE A 140 3.82 18.45 -7.19
N LEU A 141 3.32 17.77 -6.17
CA LEU A 141 1.95 17.97 -5.65
C LEU A 141 1.79 19.32 -4.93
N MET A 142 2.83 19.80 -4.25
CA MET A 142 2.81 21.08 -3.52
C MET A 142 2.96 22.30 -4.43
N HIS A 143 3.66 22.18 -5.55
CA HIS A 143 3.92 23.28 -6.49
C HIS A 143 3.05 23.15 -7.75
N LYS A 144 1.72 22.99 -7.56
CA LYS A 144 0.77 23.00 -8.69
C LYS A 144 0.89 24.31 -9.47
N GLU A 145 1.06 24.19 -10.79
CA GLU A 145 0.89 25.32 -11.70
C GLU A 145 -0.52 25.91 -11.54
N PRO A 146 -0.70 27.25 -11.52
CA PRO A 146 -2.00 27.90 -11.28
C PRO A 146 -3.12 27.41 -12.20
N THR A 147 -2.79 26.92 -13.39
CA THR A 147 -3.73 26.41 -14.41
C THR A 147 -4.27 25.00 -14.13
N GLN A 148 -3.84 24.35 -13.04
CA GLN A 148 -4.23 22.99 -12.65
C GLN A 148 -5.00 22.94 -11.32
N ARG A 149 -5.42 24.12 -10.83
CA ARG A 149 -6.31 24.23 -9.67
C ARG A 149 -7.72 23.78 -10.05
N ALA A 150 -8.34 22.97 -9.20
CA ALA A 150 -9.75 22.66 -9.36
C ALA A 150 -10.55 23.94 -9.05
N ALA A 151 -11.70 24.14 -9.72
CA ALA A 151 -12.63 25.20 -9.36
C ALA A 151 -13.12 24.96 -7.93
N GLY A 152 -12.56 25.68 -6.97
CA GLY A 152 -12.75 25.46 -5.52
C GLY A 152 -11.49 25.69 -4.68
N ASP A 153 -10.32 25.83 -5.29
CA ASP A 153 -9.05 26.10 -4.58
C ASP A 153 -8.79 27.61 -4.32
N ASP A 154 -9.66 28.51 -4.78
CA ASP A 154 -9.54 29.95 -4.52
C ASP A 154 -10.20 30.30 -3.17
N PRO A 155 -9.46 30.90 -2.23
CA PRO A 155 -10.06 31.33 -0.97
C PRO A 155 -11.08 32.43 -1.26
N GLU A 156 -12.33 32.16 -0.87
CA GLU A 156 -13.42 33.13 -0.86
C GLU A 156 -12.94 34.39 -0.12
N SER A 157 -12.90 35.51 -0.85
CA SER A 157 -12.48 36.81 -0.33
C SER A 157 -13.53 37.33 0.65
N LEU A 158 -13.37 37.02 1.93
CA LEU A 158 -14.08 37.68 3.02
C LEU A 158 -13.37 38.99 3.37
N GLU A 159 -13.75 40.07 2.69
CA GLU A 159 -13.56 41.40 3.23
C GLU A 159 -14.55 41.65 4.37
N GLY A 160 -14.03 41.99 5.55
CA GLY A 160 -14.79 42.72 6.57
C GLY A 160 -14.76 42.14 7.98
N GLY A 161 -13.85 42.66 8.81
CA GLY A 161 -14.16 42.90 10.23
C GLY A 161 -13.31 42.17 11.27
N ALA A 162 -12.41 42.95 11.88
CA ALA A 162 -11.77 42.79 13.20
C ALA A 162 -10.70 41.69 13.37
N ALA A 163 -9.48 42.17 13.60
CA ALA A 163 -8.30 41.40 13.96
C ALA A 163 -8.54 40.52 15.19
N LEU A 164 -8.28 39.22 15.05
CA LEU A 164 -7.94 38.32 16.14
C LEU A 164 -6.63 37.63 15.79
N GLU A 165 -5.65 37.81 16.65
CA GLU A 165 -4.29 37.33 16.50
C GLU A 165 -4.17 35.83 16.87
N SER A 166 -3.22 35.14 16.22
CA SER A 166 -2.70 33.79 16.54
C SER A 166 -3.56 32.60 16.04
N THR A 167 -3.06 31.49 15.48
CA THR A 167 -1.74 30.83 15.50
C THR A 167 -1.56 29.90 14.28
N GLU A 168 -0.31 29.66 13.94
CA GLU A 168 0.26 28.79 12.88
C GLU A 168 -0.02 27.27 13.05
N ASP A 169 -1.06 26.87 13.80
CA ASP A 169 -1.19 25.52 14.41
C ASP A 169 -2.26 24.61 13.77
N GLU A 170 -3.19 25.14 12.97
CA GLU A 170 -4.25 24.31 12.35
C GLU A 170 -3.76 23.47 11.15
N HIS A 171 -2.82 23.97 10.34
CA HIS A 171 -2.28 23.22 9.19
C HIS A 171 -1.31 22.08 9.59
N LYS A 172 -0.77 22.09 10.82
CA LYS A 172 0.07 21.01 11.35
C LYS A 172 -0.72 19.86 11.97
N LYS A 173 -2.03 20.03 12.16
CA LYS A 173 -2.90 19.06 12.83
C LYS A 173 -3.14 17.79 12.03
N VAL A 174 -3.12 17.90 10.69
CA VAL A 174 -3.33 16.78 9.75
C VAL A 174 -2.13 15.81 9.71
N MET A 175 -0.95 16.24 10.20
CA MET A 175 0.29 15.44 10.16
C MET A 175 0.86 15.09 11.55
N ARG A 176 0.07 15.22 12.63
CA ARG A 176 0.54 14.87 13.97
C ARG A 176 0.16 13.44 14.33
N VAL A 177 1.07 12.50 14.11
CA VAL A 177 1.07 11.26 14.88
C VAL A 177 1.19 11.66 16.36
N LYS A 178 0.16 11.39 17.15
CA LYS A 178 0.23 11.58 18.60
C LYS A 178 1.23 10.57 19.15
N ASN A 179 2.47 11.00 19.37
CA ASN A 179 3.39 10.27 20.24
C ASN A 179 2.82 10.32 21.67
N VAL A 180 2.10 9.28 22.06
CA VAL A 180 1.80 9.04 23.47
C VAL A 180 3.08 8.50 24.09
N ARG A 181 3.70 9.28 24.98
CA ARG A 181 4.70 8.73 25.91
C ARG A 181 3.94 7.79 26.85
N HIS A 182 3.98 6.49 26.58
CA HIS A 182 3.66 5.52 27.62
C HIS A 182 4.79 5.57 28.66
N GLY A 183 4.42 5.88 29.90
CA GLY A 183 5.33 5.72 31.02
C GLY A 183 5.83 4.28 31.08
N THR A 184 7.13 4.13 31.26
CA THR A 184 7.79 2.85 31.52
C THR A 184 7.29 2.26 32.82
N THR A 185 6.33 1.36 32.70
CA THR A 185 6.16 0.21 33.59
C THR A 185 6.03 -0.99 32.69
N THR A 186 7.14 -1.69 32.45
CA THR A 186 7.14 -3.00 31.83
C THR A 186 6.59 -4.00 32.85
N PRO A 187 5.45 -4.67 32.60
CA PRO A 187 5.17 -5.94 33.25
C PRO A 187 6.15 -6.97 32.68
N ASP A 188 6.67 -7.85 33.52
CA ASP A 188 7.54 -8.95 33.10
C ASP A 188 6.92 -9.71 31.92
N PRO A 189 7.70 -10.09 30.90
CA PRO A 189 7.20 -10.88 29.79
C PRO A 189 6.64 -12.22 30.33
N PRO A 190 5.42 -12.63 29.95
CA PRO A 190 4.91 -13.92 30.36
C PRO A 190 5.83 -15.02 29.83
N ALA A 191 6.14 -15.97 30.70
CA ALA A 191 6.99 -17.11 30.42
C ALA A 191 6.57 -17.79 29.10
N PHE A 192 7.55 -17.98 28.22
CA PHE A 192 7.44 -18.85 27.05
C PHE A 192 7.02 -20.24 27.53
N LEU A 193 5.76 -20.60 27.31
CA LEU A 193 5.33 -21.99 27.33
C LEU A 193 5.50 -22.58 25.94
N GLU A 194 6.20 -23.70 25.96
CA GLU A 194 6.53 -24.58 24.85
C GLU A 194 5.29 -25.11 24.11
N ASN A 195 5.47 -25.27 22.81
CA ASN A 195 4.86 -26.26 21.92
C ASN A 195 3.33 -26.26 21.66
N SER A 196 3.00 -25.98 20.41
CA SER A 196 2.53 -27.04 19.50
C SER A 196 2.74 -26.63 18.04
N ALA A 197 3.89 -27.04 17.51
CA ALA A 197 4.10 -27.13 16.07
C ALA A 197 3.06 -28.11 15.50
N SER A 198 2.21 -27.65 14.60
CA SER A 198 1.50 -28.52 13.66
C SER A 198 2.54 -29.08 12.69
N GLY A 199 2.77 -30.38 12.80
CA GLY A 199 3.86 -31.08 12.13
C GLY A 199 3.73 -31.10 10.61
N PHE A 200 4.79 -30.68 9.94
CA PHE A 200 5.18 -31.26 8.66
C PHE A 200 5.83 -32.62 8.95
N GLN A 201 5.17 -33.70 8.53
CA GLN A 201 5.69 -35.06 8.63
C GLN A 201 6.90 -35.23 7.68
N TYR A 202 8.11 -35.23 8.24
CA TYR A 202 9.27 -35.87 7.63
C TYR A 202 9.60 -37.12 8.45
N SER A 203 9.44 -38.30 7.86
CA SER A 203 9.82 -39.56 8.48
C SER A 203 11.34 -39.67 8.56
N ASN A 204 11.89 -39.68 9.78
CA ASN A 204 13.30 -39.99 10.04
C ASN A 204 13.55 -41.50 9.96
N GLY A 205 14.28 -41.92 8.94
CA GLY A 205 14.97 -43.22 8.89
C GLY A 205 16.41 -43.07 9.36
N ILE A 206 16.77 -43.90 10.34
CA ILE A 206 18.00 -43.99 11.14
C ILE A 206 19.32 -43.83 10.35
N LEU A 207 20.21 -43.01 10.90
CA LEU A 207 21.64 -42.91 10.56
C LEU A 207 22.36 -44.20 10.99
N THR A 208 22.82 -44.99 10.02
CA THR A 208 23.87 -46.01 10.26
C THR A 208 25.10 -45.64 9.44
N THR A 209 26.18 -45.32 10.15
CA THR A 209 27.52 -45.14 9.60
C THR A 209 28.06 -46.49 9.16
N LEU A 210 28.28 -46.68 7.85
CA LEU A 210 29.18 -47.70 7.34
C LEU A 210 29.99 -47.14 6.16
N ALA A 211 31.28 -47.43 6.24
CA ALA A 211 32.35 -46.92 5.42
C ALA A 211 32.21 -47.27 3.93
N GLY A 212 32.75 -46.39 3.08
CA GLY A 212 33.36 -46.73 1.79
C GLY A 212 32.42 -47.27 0.71
N HIS A 213 32.18 -46.47 -0.33
CA HIS A 213 32.58 -46.79 -1.70
C HIS A 213 32.06 -45.71 -2.66
N ILE A 214 33.01 -45.02 -3.28
CA ILE A 214 32.84 -44.19 -4.46
C ILE A 214 32.28 -45.07 -5.59
N VAL A 215 31.13 -44.71 -6.17
CA VAL A 215 30.78 -45.10 -7.53
C VAL A 215 30.19 -43.90 -8.26
N LEU A 216 31.07 -43.27 -9.03
CA LEU A 216 30.77 -42.35 -10.11
C LEU A 216 29.95 -43.11 -11.18
N ARG A 217 28.68 -42.79 -11.39
CA ARG A 217 27.93 -43.27 -12.57
C ARG A 217 27.98 -42.25 -13.69
N ILE A 218 28.89 -42.51 -14.62
CA ILE A 218 28.92 -41.93 -15.96
C ILE A 218 27.70 -42.47 -16.72
N PHE A 219 26.83 -41.57 -17.20
CA PHE A 219 25.85 -41.92 -18.22
C PHE A 219 26.55 -42.01 -19.57
N THR A 220 26.62 -43.22 -20.13
CA THR A 220 26.91 -43.43 -21.54
C THR A 220 25.67 -43.06 -22.37
N ALA A 221 25.77 -42.02 -23.19
CA ALA A 221 24.85 -41.81 -24.31
C ALA A 221 25.30 -42.74 -25.46
N GLY A 222 24.36 -43.51 -25.99
CA GLY A 222 24.55 -44.35 -27.17
C GLY A 222 24.04 -43.66 -28.44
N TRP A 223 24.66 -44.09 -29.55
CA TRP A 223 24.44 -43.78 -30.97
C TRP A 223 25.21 -42.59 -31.52
#